data_AF-A0A534IRX4-F1
#
_entry.id   AF-A0A534IRX4-F1
#
_cell.length_a   1.000
_cell.length_b   1.000
_cell.length_c   1.000
_cell.angle_alpha   90.00
_cell.angle_beta   90.00
_cell.angle_gamma   90.00
#
_symmetry.space_group_name_H-M   'P 1'
#
loop_
_entity.id
_entity.type
_entity.pdbx_description
1 polymer ?
#
loop_
_entity_poly.entity_id
_entity_poly.type
_entity_poly.pdbx_seq_one_letter_code
_entity_poly.pdbx_strand_id
1 'polypeptide(L)' 'MPQTRAPVRRWGSSLGIVLPPEMVKELRLEAGREVMVDIRPAGIEEAFGSLKNWTVDPRKLKDELRRRW' A
#
# COMPACT_ATOMS: atom_id res chain seq x y z
N MET A 1 2.00 -13.31 -13.73
CA MET A 1 1.42 -13.26 -12.37
C MET A 1 0.57 -12.01 -12.27
N PRO A 2 -0.67 -12.08 -11.78
CA PRO A 2 -1.51 -10.90 -11.63
C PRO A 2 -0.87 -9.94 -10.61
N GLN A 3 -0.79 -8.66 -10.97
CA GLN A 3 -0.28 -7.59 -10.12
C GLN A 3 -1.40 -6.58 -9.90
N THR A 4 -1.48 -6.02 -8.70
CA THR A 4 -2.46 -4.96 -8.39
C THR A 4 -1.84 -3.93 -7.46
N ARG A 5 -2.40 -2.71 -7.51
CA ARG A 5 -2.09 -1.68 -6.52
C ARG A 5 -2.98 -1.92 -5.30
N ALA A 6 -2.36 -2.14 -4.16
CA ALA A 6 -3.06 -2.41 -2.91
C ALA A 6 -2.59 -1.43 -1.82
N PRO A 7 -3.51 -0.87 -1.02
CA PRO A 7 -3.12 -0.01 0.08
C PRO A 7 -2.46 -0.84 1.19
N VAL A 8 -1.37 -0.30 1.73
CA VAL A 8 -0.75 -0.83 2.95
C VAL A 8 -1.47 -0.22 4.16
N ARG A 9 -1.95 -1.06 5.07
CA ARG A 9 -2.63 -0.66 6.31
C ARG A 9 -1.87 -1.15 7.54
N ARG A 10 -2.07 -0.46 8.65
CA ARG A 10 -1.54 -0.87 9.96
C ARG A 10 -2.50 -1.84 10.64
N TRP A 11 -1.99 -2.99 11.06
CA TRP A 11 -2.70 -4.00 11.84
C TRP A 11 -1.92 -4.24 13.14
N GLY A 12 -2.31 -3.53 14.21
CA GLY A 12 -1.57 -3.56 15.48
C GLY A 12 -0.11 -3.07 15.31
N SER A 13 0.83 -3.94 15.62
CA SER A 13 2.28 -3.72 15.42
C SER A 13 2.78 -4.06 14.02
N SER A 14 1.93 -4.62 13.15
CA SER A 14 2.30 -5.08 11.82
C SER A 14 1.72 -4.19 10.71
N LEU A 15 2.28 -4.33 9.51
CA LEU A 15 1.70 -3.80 8.28
C LEU A 15 1.07 -4.94 7.47
N GLY A 16 -0.11 -4.68 6.91
CA GLY A 16 -0.83 -5.60 6.05
C GLY A 16 -1.13 -4.95 4.70
N ILE A 17 -1.27 -5.76 3.66
CA ILE A 17 -1.68 -5.34 2.32
C ILE A 17 -3.12 -5.78 2.12
N VAL A 18 -4.01 -4.87 1.72
CA VAL A 18 -5.41 -5.22 1.45
C VAL A 18 -5.56 -5.67 0.01
N LEU A 19 -5.79 -6.96 -0.20
CA LEU A 19 -6.05 -7.51 -1.53
C LEU A 19 -7.49 -7.17 -1.98
N PRO A 20 -7.68 -6.68 -3.21
CA PRO A 20 -9.01 -6.44 -3.77
C PRO A 20 -9.83 -7.74 -3.85
N PRO A 21 -11.16 -7.68 -3.62
CA PRO A 21 -12.02 -8.86 -3.57
C PRO A 21 -12.04 -9.67 -4.89
N GLU A 22 -11.89 -9.01 -6.04
CA GLU A 22 -11.77 -9.64 -7.34
C GLU A 22 -10.55 -10.56 -7.44
N MET A 23 -9.41 -10.10 -6.91
CA MET A 23 -8.17 -10.87 -6.89
C MET A 23 -8.25 -12.04 -5.91
N VAL A 24 -8.89 -11.83 -4.75
CA VAL A 24 -9.14 -12.90 -3.78
C VAL A 24 -9.96 -14.03 -4.41
N LYS A 25 -11.00 -13.70 -5.19
CA LYS A 25 -11.85 -14.67 -5.88
C LYS A 25 -11.11 -15.40 -7.00
N GLU A 26 -10.39 -14.65 -7.85
CA GLU A 26 -9.64 -15.20 -8.99
C GLU A 26 -8.57 -16.20 -8.51
N LEU A 27 -7.82 -15.84 -7.47
CA LEU A 27 -6.74 -16.65 -6.93
C LEU A 27 -7.20 -17.67 -5.86
N ARG A 28 -8.50 -17.69 -5.54
CA ARG A 28 -9.09 -18.52 -4.47
C ARG A 28 -8.27 -18.47 -3.18
N LEU A 29 -8.02 -17.24 -2.74
CA LEU A 29 -7.27 -16.98 -1.52
C LEU A 29 -8.18 -17.13 -0.31
N GLU A 30 -7.67 -17.80 0.71
CA GLU A 30 -8.35 -18.04 1.98
C GLU A 30 -7.48 -17.54 3.12
N ALA A 31 -8.13 -17.13 4.22
CA ALA A 31 -7.41 -16.71 5.41
C ALA A 31 -6.55 -17.86 5.96
N GLY A 32 -5.30 -17.57 6.32
CA GLY A 32 -4.35 -18.57 6.84
C GLY A 32 -3.52 -19.28 5.77
N ARG A 33 -3.79 -19.05 4.48
CA ARG A 33 -2.97 -19.56 3.39
C ARG A 33 -1.71 -18.71 3.21
N GLU A 34 -0.56 -19.37 3.09
CA GLU A 34 0.70 -18.70 2.74
C GLU A 34 0.75 -18.37 1.24
N VAL A 35 1.23 -17.17 0.91
CA VAL A 35 1.37 -16.68 -0.46
C VAL A 35 2.68 -15.92 -0.62
N MET A 36 3.26 -15.99 -1.81
CA MET A 36 4.43 -15.18 -2.17
C MET A 36 3.97 -13.82 -2.71
N VAL A 37 4.57 -12.75 -2.20
CA VAL A 37 4.22 -11.37 -2.57
C VAL A 37 5.47 -10.64 -3.08
N ASP A 38 5.41 -10.12 -4.31
CA ASP A 38 6.40 -9.17 -4.85
C ASP A 38 5.92 -7.74 -4.57
N ILE A 39 6.68 -6.97 -3.78
CA ILE A 39 6.29 -5.62 -3.34
C ILE A 39 7.14 -4.59 -4.06
N ARG A 40 6.48 -3.70 -4.80
CA ARG A 40 7.11 -2.53 -5.43
C ARG A 40 6.48 -1.26 -4.87
N PRO A 41 7.26 -0.36 -4.23
CA PRO A 41 6.72 0.90 -3.77
C PRO A 41 6.28 1.73 -4.97
N ALA A 42 5.04 2.23 -4.95
CA ALA A 42 4.59 3.18 -5.94
C ALA A 42 5.38 4.50 -5.76
N GLY A 43 5.90 5.05 -6.86
CA GLY A 43 6.58 6.35 -6.83
C GLY A 43 5.63 7.49 -6.44
N ILE A 44 6.21 8.56 -5.88
CA ILE A 44 5.47 9.79 -5.53
C ILE A 44 4.69 10.33 -6.74
N GLU A 45 5.23 10.23 -7.95
CA GLU A 45 4.59 10.81 -9.15
C GLU A 45 3.27 10.13 -9.55
N GLU A 46 3.09 8.84 -9.25
CA GLU A 46 1.90 8.09 -9.66
C GLU A 46 0.79 8.06 -8.59
N ALA A 47 1.15 8.22 -7.31
CA ALA A 47 0.18 8.32 -6.21
C ALA A 47 -0.60 9.64 -6.22
N PHE A 48 -0.08 10.67 -6.91
CA PHE A 48 -0.64 12.02 -6.92
C PHE A 48 -1.70 12.24 -8.01
N GLY A 49 -1.90 11.30 -8.95
CA GLY A 49 -2.97 11.39 -9.95
C GLY A 49 -4.38 11.44 -9.35
N SER A 50 -4.57 10.84 -8.16
CA SER A 50 -5.85 10.82 -7.44
C SER A 50 -5.94 11.84 -6.27
N LEU A 51 -4.86 12.56 -5.95
CA LEU A 51 -4.78 13.49 -4.81
C LEU A 51 -4.86 14.96 -5.22
N LYS A 52 -5.45 15.29 -6.39
CA LYS A 52 -5.67 16.69 -6.84
C LYS A 52 -6.37 17.60 -5.81
N ASN A 53 -7.00 17.04 -4.77
CA ASN A 53 -7.68 17.80 -3.71
C ASN A 53 -7.06 17.63 -2.30
N TRP A 54 -5.93 16.94 -2.12
CA TRP A 54 -5.30 16.83 -0.81
C TRP A 54 -4.08 17.76 -0.77
N THR A 55 -4.26 18.93 -0.17
CA THR A 55 -3.15 19.82 0.19
C THR A 55 -2.28 19.10 1.22
N VAL A 56 -1.29 18.34 0.74
CA VAL A 56 -0.30 17.68 1.60
C VAL A 56 0.66 18.78 2.07
N ASP A 57 0.64 19.07 3.37
CA ASP A 57 1.57 20.01 4.00
C ASP A 57 3.01 19.47 3.87
N PRO A 58 3.89 20.15 3.11
CA PRO A 58 5.27 19.72 2.86
C PRO A 58 6.09 19.53 4.14
N ARG A 59 5.70 20.16 5.25
CA ARG A 59 6.42 20.10 6.53
C ARG A 59 6.26 18.74 7.19
N LYS A 60 5.04 18.17 7.16
CA LYS A 60 4.76 16.87 7.79
C LYS A 60 5.52 15.72 7.11
N LEU A 61 5.63 15.80 5.78
CA LEU A 61 6.38 14.84 4.99
C LEU A 61 7.89 14.90 5.29
N LYS A 62 8.42 16.12 5.46
CA LYS A 62 9.85 16.33 5.80
C LYS A 62 10.18 15.82 7.20
N ASP A 63 9.26 15.98 8.16
CA ASP A 63 9.45 15.50 9.53
C ASP A 63 9.39 13.97 9.64
N GLU A 64 8.55 13.30 8.85
CA GLU A 64 8.50 11.83 8.79
C GLU A 64 9.78 11.23 8.19
N LEU A 65 10.39 11.90 7.21
CA LEU A 65 11.66 11.48 6.63
C LEU A 65 12.83 11.66 7.61
N ARG A 66 12.79 12.71 8.45
CA ARG A 66 13.84 13.00 9.43
C ARG A 66 13.84 12.08 10.64
N ARG A 67 12.69 11.47 10.98
CA ARG A 67 12.56 10.51 12.09
C ARG A 67 13.02 9.10 11.76
N ARG A 68 13.38 8.83 10.50
CA ARG A 68 13.75 7.49 10.01
C ARG A 68 15.25 7.32 9.76
N TRP A 69 16.06 8.28 10.22
CA TRP A 69 17.51 8.21 10.44
C TRP A 69 17.78 8.32 11.94
#